data_AF-A0AAU8PZ41-F1
#
_entry.id   AF-A0AAU8PZ41-F1
#
_cell.length_a   1.000
_cell.length_b   1.000
_cell.length_c   1.000
_cell.angle_alpha   90.00
_cell.angle_beta   90.00
_cell.angle_gamma   90.00
#
_symmetry.space_group_name_H-M   'P 1'
#
loop_
_entity.id
_entity.type
_entity.pdbx_description
1 polymer ?
#
loop_
_entity_poly.entity_id
_entity_poly.type
_entity_poly.pdbx_seq_one_letter_code
_entity_poly.pdbx_strand_id
1 'polypeptide(L)'
;MTTILMIVIAVLLTFIVVWAWMMAQRLNRLHIRTDSALQALQAALDRRAALVAALHPETVLEAQAAQKIQLGYETFADRAEKERVISARIAAIGESVEPMIVDAETRLSLAHRFYNDAVADTRALRTRTLVRWLRLGGTAKLPEFFEFADYS
;
A
#
# COMPACT_ATOMS: atom_id res chain seq x y z
N MET A 1 1.43 24.73 -49.01
CA MET A 1 1.41 23.32 -48.52
C MET A 1 2.36 23.10 -47.34
N THR A 2 3.59 23.63 -47.36
CA THR A 2 4.57 23.53 -46.27
C THR A 2 4.12 24.19 -44.95
N THR A 3 3.51 25.37 -45.02
CA THR A 3 2.98 26.09 -43.84
C THR A 3 1.86 25.32 -43.14
N ILE A 4 0.93 24.77 -43.91
CA ILE A 4 -0.16 23.92 -43.40
C ILE A 4 0.43 22.66 -42.74
N LEU A 5 1.42 22.02 -43.37
CA LEU A 5 2.11 20.87 -42.82
C LEU A 5 2.78 21.21 -41.48
N MET A 6 3.49 22.34 -41.39
CA MET A 6 4.11 22.81 -40.14
C MET A 6 3.08 23.08 -39.04
N ILE A 7 1.95 23.69 -39.38
CA ILE A 7 0.86 23.95 -38.42
C ILE A 7 0.29 22.62 -37.90
N VAL A 8 0.01 21.67 -38.79
CA VAL A 8 -0.49 20.34 -38.41
C VAL A 8 0.52 19.63 -37.50
N ILE A 9 1.81 19.64 -37.84
CA ILE A 9 2.86 19.04 -37.02
C ILE A 9 2.93 19.73 -35.65
N ALA A 10 2.88 21.07 -35.60
CA ALA A 10 2.92 21.82 -34.35
C ALA A 10 1.71 21.49 -33.46
N VAL A 11 0.50 21.42 -34.01
CA VAL A 11 -0.72 21.03 -33.29
C VAL A 11 -0.63 19.58 -32.79
N LEU A 12 -0.09 18.68 -33.60
CA LEU A 12 0.05 17.27 -33.24
C LEU A 12 1.09 17.10 -32.12
N LEU A 13 2.20 17.85 -32.18
CA LEU A 13 3.21 17.89 -31.13
C LEU A 13 2.67 18.46 -29.82
N THR A 14 1.93 19.57 -29.85
CA THR A 14 1.33 20.13 -28.62
C THR A 14 0.34 19.15 -28.00
N PHE A 15 -0.47 18.48 -28.83
CA PHE A 15 -1.40 17.45 -28.36
C PHE A 15 -0.67 16.28 -27.69
N ILE A 16 0.43 15.79 -28.29
CA ILE A 16 1.26 14.72 -27.70
C ILE A 16 1.85 15.16 -26.35
N VAL A 17 2.40 16.38 -26.26
CA VAL A 17 3.01 16.90 -25.03
C VAL A 17 1.98 17.00 -23.90
N VAL A 18 0.83 17.61 -24.19
CA VAL A 18 -0.28 17.77 -23.22
C VAL A 18 -0.79 16.40 -22.76
N TRP A 19 -0.94 15.46 -23.70
CA TRP A 19 -1.39 14.11 -23.40
C TRP A 19 -0.39 13.32 -22.54
N ALA A 20 0.91 13.39 -22.87
CA ALA A 20 1.96 12.75 -22.08
C ALA A 20 2.04 13.33 -20.66
N TRP A 21 1.90 14.65 -20.52
CA TRP A 21 1.87 15.32 -19.23
C TRP A 21 0.68 14.88 -18.36
N MET A 22 -0.53 14.81 -18.93
CA MET A 22 -1.71 14.30 -18.22
C MET A 22 -1.53 12.86 -17.74
N MET A 23 -0.93 12.01 -18.56
CA MET A 23 -0.67 10.61 -18.20
C MET A 23 0.34 10.51 -17.04
N ALA A 24 1.43 11.28 -17.10
CA ALA A 24 2.43 11.33 -16.04
C ALA A 24 1.82 11.79 -14.71
N GLN A 25 0.98 12.84 -14.73
CA GLN A 25 0.33 13.35 -13.53
C GLN A 25 -0.65 12.33 -12.91
N ARG A 26 -1.37 11.60 -13.76
CA ARG A 26 -2.28 10.54 -13.32
C ARG A 26 -1.54 9.38 -12.66
N LEU A 27 -0.38 8.99 -13.20
CA LEU A 27 0.45 7.94 -12.65
C LEU A 27 1.10 8.35 -11.31
N ASN A 28 1.55 9.61 -11.21
CA ASN A 28 2.12 10.15 -9.98
C ASN A 28 1.10 10.14 -8.83
N ARG A 29 -0.13 10.60 -9.09
CA ARG A 29 -1.21 10.60 -8.09
C ARG A 29 -1.50 9.20 -7.54
N LEU A 30 -1.40 8.18 -8.40
CA LEU A 30 -1.66 6.79 -8.03
C LEU A 30 -0.54 6.20 -7.16
N HIS A 31 0.72 6.48 -7.50
CA HIS A 31 1.87 6.08 -6.66
C HIS A 31 1.77 6.71 -5.28
N ILE A 32 1.58 8.03 -5.20
CA ILE A 32 1.44 8.76 -3.93
C ILE A 32 0.32 8.14 -3.07
N ARG A 33 -0.83 7.82 -3.67
CA ARG A 33 -1.94 7.20 -2.94
C ARG A 33 -1.57 5.82 -2.38
N THR A 34 -0.89 5.00 -3.17
CA THR A 34 -0.48 3.64 -2.76
C THR A 34 0.57 3.69 -1.66
N ASP A 35 1.57 4.55 -1.80
CA ASP A 35 2.63 4.75 -0.81
C ASP A 35 2.04 5.29 0.50
N SER A 36 1.12 6.25 0.43
CA SER A 36 0.42 6.77 1.61
C SER A 36 -0.44 5.70 2.31
N ALA A 37 -1.08 4.81 1.54
CA ALA A 37 -1.86 3.72 2.09
C ALA A 37 -0.97 2.66 2.75
N LEU A 38 0.20 2.39 2.16
CA LEU A 38 1.21 1.49 2.72
C LEU A 38 1.74 2.03 4.07
N GLN A 39 2.05 3.33 4.14
CA GLN A 39 2.47 3.98 5.38
C GLN A 39 1.38 3.97 6.45
N ALA A 40 0.11 4.18 6.06
CA ALA A 40 -1.01 4.10 6.98
C ALA A 40 -1.21 2.68 7.54
N LEU A 41 -1.03 1.65 6.71
CA LEU A 41 -1.06 0.25 7.13
C LEU A 41 0.08 -0.05 8.12
N GLN A 42 1.30 0.38 7.82
CA GLN A 42 2.44 0.22 8.72
C GLN A 42 2.18 0.89 10.08
N ALA A 43 1.71 2.14 10.08
CA ALA A 43 1.40 2.86 11.31
C ALA A 43 0.31 2.17 12.14
N ALA A 44 -0.69 1.56 11.49
CA ALA A 44 -1.74 0.79 12.18
C ALA A 44 -1.17 -0.48 12.83
N LEU A 45 -0.32 -1.24 12.13
CA LEU A 45 0.38 -2.40 12.66
C LEU A 45 1.26 -2.04 13.86
N ASP A 46 2.10 -1.00 13.71
CA ASP A 46 3.02 -0.56 14.75
C ASP A 46 2.28 -0.07 16.00
N ARG A 47 1.16 0.66 15.81
CA ARG A 47 0.29 1.11 16.90
C ARG A 47 -0.32 -0.08 17.64
N ARG A 48 -0.85 -1.06 16.93
CA ARG A 48 -1.40 -2.28 17.55
C ARG A 48 -0.34 -3.00 18.36
N ALA A 49 0.83 -3.26 17.76
CA ALA A 49 1.95 -3.91 18.42
C ALA A 49 2.40 -3.16 19.69
N ALA A 50 2.47 -1.82 19.64
CA ALA A 50 2.82 -1.00 20.78
C ALA A 50 1.78 -1.06 21.91
N LEU A 51 0.48 -1.09 21.57
CA LEU A 51 -0.60 -1.20 22.56
C LEU A 51 -0.60 -2.56 23.25
N VAL A 52 -0.44 -3.64 22.47
CA VAL A 52 -0.34 -5.00 23.01
C VAL A 52 0.88 -5.10 23.94
N ALA A 53 2.04 -4.59 23.53
CA ALA A 53 3.24 -4.57 24.37
C ALA A 53 3.11 -3.73 25.64
N ALA A 54 2.32 -2.64 25.61
CA ALA A 54 2.08 -1.79 26.76
C ALA A 54 1.15 -2.44 27.80
N LEU A 55 0.18 -3.25 27.35
CA LEU A 55 -0.79 -3.94 28.19
C LEU A 55 -0.28 -5.32 28.65
N HIS A 56 0.52 -5.97 27.80
CA HIS A 56 1.07 -7.31 27.97
C HIS A 56 2.60 -7.27 27.84
N PRO A 57 3.33 -6.97 28.93
CA PRO A 57 4.78 -6.83 28.90
C PRO A 57 5.54 -8.03 28.35
N GLU A 58 4.95 -9.23 28.42
CA GLU A 58 5.46 -10.47 27.85
C GLU A 58 5.57 -10.45 26.31
N THR A 59 4.87 -9.53 25.64
CA THR A 59 4.85 -9.40 24.17
C THR A 59 5.78 -8.32 23.62
N VAL A 60 6.53 -7.64 24.51
CA VAL A 60 7.41 -6.51 24.12
C VAL A 60 8.47 -6.93 23.10
N LEU A 61 9.04 -8.13 23.23
CA LEU A 61 10.07 -8.61 22.32
C LEU A 61 9.51 -8.89 20.93
N GLU A 62 8.33 -9.50 20.86
CA GLU A 62 7.61 -9.76 19.62
C GLU A 62 7.22 -8.45 18.93
N ALA A 63 6.65 -7.49 19.68
CA ALA A 63 6.29 -6.18 19.15
C ALA A 63 7.51 -5.42 18.60
N GLN A 64 8.63 -5.39 19.31
CA GLN A 64 9.86 -4.78 18.83
C GLN A 64 10.43 -5.49 17.61
N ALA A 65 10.39 -6.82 17.57
CA ALA A 65 10.86 -7.59 16.43
C ALA A 65 10.04 -7.28 15.17
N ALA A 66 8.74 -7.07 15.33
CA ALA A 66 7.82 -6.71 14.27
C ALA A 66 8.08 -5.28 13.76
N GLN A 67 8.16 -4.29 14.68
CA GLN A 67 8.38 -2.87 14.37
C GLN A 67 9.76 -2.56 13.74
N LYS A 68 10.76 -3.42 13.94
CA LYS A 68 12.06 -3.28 13.27
C LYS A 68 11.99 -3.50 11.76
N ILE A 69 10.95 -4.17 11.28
CA ILE A 69 10.77 -4.48 9.87
C ILE A 69 9.88 -3.38 9.27
N GLN A 70 10.45 -2.56 8.39
CA GLN A 70 9.69 -1.58 7.61
C GLN A 70 8.80 -2.30 6.60
N LEU A 71 7.58 -1.82 6.39
CA LEU A 71 6.61 -2.46 5.50
C LEU A 71 6.93 -2.07 4.05
N GLY A 72 7.36 -3.04 3.26
CA GLY A 72 7.64 -2.89 1.83
C GLY A 72 7.48 -4.21 1.10
N TYR A 73 7.30 -4.16 -0.23
CA TYR A 73 6.96 -5.36 -1.01
C TYR A 73 7.93 -6.54 -0.84
N GLU A 74 9.20 -6.28 -0.52
CA GLU A 74 10.21 -7.32 -0.30
C GLU A 74 10.18 -7.88 1.14
N THR A 75 9.68 -7.10 2.09
CA THR A 75 9.66 -7.44 3.52
C THR A 75 8.28 -7.86 4.03
N PHE A 76 7.26 -7.90 3.16
CA PHE A 76 5.90 -8.29 3.53
C PHE A 76 5.84 -9.65 4.19
N ALA A 77 6.52 -10.65 3.63
CA ALA A 77 6.55 -12.00 4.19
C ALA A 77 7.15 -12.00 5.61
N ASP A 78 8.28 -11.34 5.79
CA ASP A 78 8.97 -11.25 7.09
C ASP A 78 8.13 -10.49 8.12
N ARG A 79 7.50 -9.38 7.72
CA ARG A 79 6.62 -8.58 8.58
C ARG A 79 5.38 -9.38 8.97
N ALA A 80 4.74 -10.04 8.02
CA ALA A 80 3.55 -10.85 8.24
C ALA A 80 3.82 -12.00 9.22
N GLU A 81 4.99 -12.64 9.13
CA GLU A 81 5.36 -13.70 10.07
C GLU A 81 5.47 -13.19 11.51
N LYS A 82 6.03 -12.00 11.73
CA LYS A 82 6.07 -11.40 13.08
C LYS A 82 4.68 -10.98 13.56
N GLU A 83 3.85 -10.45 12.67
CA GLU A 83 2.47 -10.07 13.00
C GLU A 83 1.59 -11.27 13.35
N ARG A 84 1.81 -12.45 12.74
CA ARG A 84 1.12 -13.69 13.13
C ARG A 84 1.38 -14.06 14.59
N VAL A 85 2.62 -13.90 15.06
CA VAL A 85 2.96 -14.19 16.46
C VAL A 85 2.20 -13.27 17.40
N ILE A 86 2.16 -11.96 17.11
CA ILE A 86 1.40 -10.97 17.91
C ILE A 86 -0.09 -11.35 17.92
N SER A 87 -0.62 -11.75 16.79
CA SER A 87 -2.04 -12.12 16.66
C SER A 87 -2.38 -13.38 17.43
N ALA A 88 -1.50 -14.36 17.43
CA ALA A 88 -1.62 -15.55 18.26
C ALA A 88 -1.56 -15.22 19.77
N ARG A 89 -0.74 -14.23 20.17
CA ARG A 89 -0.73 -13.73 21.56
C ARG A 89 -2.04 -13.06 21.92
N ILE A 90 -2.57 -12.20 21.05
CA ILE A 90 -3.87 -11.55 21.27
C ILE A 90 -4.98 -12.59 21.40
N ALA A 91 -5.01 -13.58 20.50
CA ALA A 91 -6.00 -14.67 20.57
C ALA A 91 -5.89 -15.48 21.88
N ALA A 92 -4.68 -15.68 22.40
CA ALA A 92 -4.46 -16.37 23.67
C ALA A 92 -4.96 -15.61 24.91
N ILE A 93 -5.15 -14.28 24.82
CA ILE A 93 -5.76 -13.48 25.90
C ILE A 93 -7.25 -13.81 26.05
N GLY A 94 -7.93 -14.23 24.97
CA GLY A 94 -9.32 -14.67 24.99
C GLY A 94 -10.34 -13.52 25.01
N GLU A 95 -11.56 -13.76 25.50
CA GLU A 95 -12.70 -12.79 25.47
C GLU A 95 -12.47 -11.49 26.26
N SER A 96 -11.39 -11.40 27.03
CA SER A 96 -11.08 -10.25 27.88
C SER A 96 -10.20 -9.19 27.20
N VAL A 97 -10.12 -9.16 25.86
CA VAL A 97 -9.30 -8.18 25.14
C VAL A 97 -9.72 -6.76 25.48
N GLU A 98 -8.74 -5.93 25.83
CA GLU A 98 -8.98 -4.54 26.20
C GLU A 98 -9.56 -3.74 25.01
N PRO A 99 -10.53 -2.83 25.25
CA PRO A 99 -11.16 -2.03 24.19
C PRO A 99 -10.18 -1.26 23.29
N MET A 100 -9.02 -0.90 23.83
CA MET A 100 -7.95 -0.22 23.07
C MET A 100 -7.31 -1.11 22.00
N ILE A 101 -7.17 -2.42 22.26
CA ILE A 101 -6.65 -3.37 21.28
C ILE A 101 -7.70 -3.60 20.19
N VAL A 102 -8.98 -3.70 20.57
CA VAL A 102 -10.10 -3.86 19.61
C VAL A 102 -10.24 -2.66 18.67
N ASP A 103 -10.12 -1.43 19.18
CA ASP A 103 -10.09 -0.21 18.34
C ASP A 103 -8.88 -0.19 17.40
N ALA A 104 -7.71 -0.62 17.87
CA ALA A 104 -6.52 -0.73 17.04
C ALA A 104 -6.67 -1.78 15.92
N GLU A 105 -7.25 -2.93 16.22
CA GLU A 105 -7.55 -3.99 15.24
C GLU A 105 -8.57 -3.49 14.20
N THR A 106 -9.60 -2.77 14.64
CA THR A 106 -10.59 -2.18 13.73
C THR A 106 -9.92 -1.20 12.76
N ARG A 107 -9.04 -0.34 13.24
CA ARG A 107 -8.27 0.59 12.40
C ARG A 107 -7.30 -0.13 11.47
N LEU A 108 -6.66 -1.20 11.94
CA LEU A 108 -5.81 -2.05 11.13
C LEU A 108 -6.58 -2.67 9.96
N SER A 109 -7.75 -3.27 10.22
CA SER A 109 -8.59 -3.87 9.17
C SER A 109 -9.02 -2.83 8.12
N LEU A 110 -9.32 -1.59 8.53
CA LEU A 110 -9.63 -0.48 7.62
C LEU A 110 -8.41 -0.08 6.79
N ALA A 111 -7.24 0.07 7.42
CA ALA A 111 -6.01 0.42 6.71
C ALA A 111 -5.61 -0.66 5.70
N HIS A 112 -5.77 -1.94 6.06
CA HIS A 112 -5.52 -3.07 5.18
C HIS A 112 -6.45 -3.06 3.97
N ARG A 113 -7.75 -2.84 4.17
CA ARG A 113 -8.71 -2.68 3.05
C ARG A 113 -8.34 -1.51 2.14
N PHE A 114 -8.06 -0.33 2.69
CA PHE A 114 -7.67 0.84 1.89
C PHE A 114 -6.38 0.62 1.10
N TYR A 115 -5.41 -0.09 1.68
CA TYR A 115 -4.20 -0.47 0.98
C TYR A 115 -4.52 -1.40 -0.20
N ASN A 116 -5.30 -2.46 0.02
CA ASN A 116 -5.67 -3.39 -1.03
C ASN A 116 -6.49 -2.73 -2.15
N ASP A 117 -7.39 -1.80 -1.81
CA ASP A 117 -8.13 -1.00 -2.80
C ASP A 117 -7.19 -0.13 -3.63
N ALA A 118 -6.20 0.51 -3.01
CA ALA A 118 -5.19 1.28 -3.73
C ALA A 118 -4.35 0.38 -4.66
N VAL A 119 -3.95 -0.81 -4.20
CA VAL A 119 -3.26 -1.82 -5.01
C VAL A 119 -4.14 -2.27 -6.18
N ALA A 120 -5.42 -2.54 -5.96
CA ALA A 120 -6.37 -2.92 -7.01
C ALA A 120 -6.51 -1.82 -8.07
N ASP A 121 -6.68 -0.56 -7.65
CA ASP A 121 -6.73 0.62 -8.54
C ASP A 121 -5.46 0.74 -9.38
N THR A 122 -4.29 0.51 -8.77
CA THR A 122 -3.00 0.58 -9.49
C THR A 122 -2.83 -0.52 -10.52
N ARG A 123 -3.20 -1.76 -10.16
CA ARG A 123 -3.14 -2.92 -11.05
C ARG A 123 -4.12 -2.76 -12.22
N ALA A 124 -5.35 -2.32 -11.96
CA ALA A 124 -6.36 -2.05 -12.98
C ALA A 124 -5.93 -0.94 -13.97
N LEU A 125 -5.12 0.01 -13.51
CA LEU A 125 -4.57 1.04 -14.40
C LEU A 125 -3.54 0.47 -15.37
N ARG A 126 -2.69 -0.42 -14.86
CA ARG A 126 -1.56 -0.98 -15.61
C ARG A 126 -2.00 -2.06 -16.61
N THR A 127 -3.15 -2.69 -16.39
CA THR A 127 -3.77 -3.61 -17.36
C THR A 127 -4.50 -2.90 -18.49
N ARG A 128 -4.83 -1.60 -18.37
CA ARG A 128 -5.41 -0.83 -19.49
C ARG A 128 -4.37 -0.60 -20.59
N THR A 129 -4.66 -1.18 -21.75
CA THR A 129 -3.84 -1.25 -22.99
C THR A 129 -3.17 0.06 -23.41
N LEU A 130 -3.75 1.22 -23.07
CA LEU A 130 -3.21 2.55 -23.36
C LEU A 130 -1.87 2.85 -22.64
N VAL A 131 -1.63 2.30 -21.45
CA VAL A 131 -0.35 2.49 -20.72
C VAL A 131 0.72 1.52 -21.24
N ARG A 132 0.30 0.33 -21.68
CA ARG A 132 1.18 -0.68 -22.29
C ARG A 132 1.79 -0.19 -23.60
N TRP A 133 1.02 0.57 -24.39
CA TRP A 133 1.49 1.19 -25.63
C TRP A 133 2.61 2.21 -25.42
N LEU A 134 2.68 2.83 -24.25
CA LEU A 134 3.64 3.89 -24.00
C LEU A 134 4.97 3.45 -23.42
N ARG A 135 5.14 2.17 -23.05
CA ARG A 135 6.35 1.67 -22.34
C ARG A 135 6.79 2.53 -21.13
N LEU A 136 5.94 3.44 -20.66
CA LEU A 136 6.17 4.34 -19.52
C LEU A 136 5.79 3.68 -18.19
N GLY A 137 5.12 2.54 -18.23
CA GLY A 137 5.07 1.61 -17.10
C GLY A 137 6.39 0.87 -17.02
N GLY A 138 7.45 1.57 -16.60
CA GLY A 138 8.79 1.01 -16.37
C GLY A 138 8.72 -0.29 -15.55
N THR A 139 9.82 -1.03 -15.55
CA THR A 139 10.04 -2.33 -14.89
C THR A 139 9.76 -2.39 -13.37
N ALA A 140 9.15 -1.36 -12.79
CA ALA A 140 8.69 -1.34 -11.41
C ALA A 140 7.81 -2.57 -11.12
N LYS A 141 8.17 -3.32 -10.08
CA LYS A 141 7.46 -4.52 -9.62
C LYS A 141 5.99 -4.18 -9.37
N LEU A 142 5.08 -5.08 -9.71
CA LEU A 142 3.64 -4.88 -9.44
C LEU A 142 3.44 -4.81 -7.91
N PRO A 143 2.63 -3.88 -7.40
CA PRO A 143 2.34 -3.82 -5.98
C PRO A 143 1.66 -5.12 -5.55
N GLU A 144 2.13 -5.72 -4.46
CA GLU A 144 1.66 -7.00 -3.92
C GLU A 144 0.60 -6.78 -2.85
N PHE A 145 -0.34 -7.72 -2.70
CA PHE A 145 -1.31 -7.66 -1.61
C PHE A 145 -0.62 -8.07 -0.30
N PHE A 146 -0.99 -7.41 0.80
CA PHE A 146 -0.47 -7.78 2.11
C PHE A 146 -1.39 -8.84 2.72
N GLU A 147 -1.02 -10.12 2.64
CA GLU A 147 -1.82 -11.18 3.24
C GLU A 147 -1.47 -11.33 4.72
N PHE A 148 -2.34 -10.76 5.57
CA PHE A 148 -2.37 -11.03 7.00
C PHE A 148 -3.64 -11.82 7.32
N ALA A 149 -3.49 -12.93 8.05
CA ALA A 149 -4.62 -13.74 8.47
C ALA A 149 -5.37 -12.96 9.57
N ASP A 150 -6.49 -12.34 9.20
CA ASP A 150 -7.45 -11.81 10.17
C ASP A 150 -7.90 -12.98 11.07
N TYR A 151 -7.70 -12.84 12.38
CA TYR A 151 -8.30 -13.73 13.36
C TYR A 151 -9.72 -13.23 13.59
N SER A 152 -10.67 -13.73 12.81
CA SER A 152 -12.11 -13.61 13.08
C SER A 152 -12.60 -14.81 13.86
#